data_AF-A0A7X7AQA4-F1
#
_entry.id   AF-A0A7X7AQA4-F1
#
_cell.length_a   1.000
_cell.length_b   1.000
_cell.length_c   1.000
_cell.angle_alpha   90.00
_cell.angle_beta   90.00
_cell.angle_gamma   90.00
#
_symmetry.space_group_name_H-M   'P 1'
#
loop_
_entity.id
_entity.type
_entity.pdbx_description
1 polymer ?
#
loop_
_entity_poly.entity_id
_entity_poly.type
_entity_poly.pdbx_seq_one_letter_code
_entity_poly.pdbx_strand_id
1 'polypeptide(L)'
;MIKYHQQGTEWHNGAPQNAAPDADKSAGRNGTIAYQILNAHRAQSDDGIFHISFDALVSHDITYVGIIQTARASGLTEFPIPYAMTNCHNSLCAVGGTINEDDHVFGLSAAKKYGGIYVPANQSVI
;
A
#
# COMPACT_ATOMS: atom_id res chain seq x y z
N MET A 1 -0.35 2.91 25.73
CA MET A 1 0.40 4.18 25.67
C MET A 1 1.55 3.98 24.71
N ILE A 2 1.61 4.75 23.61
CA ILE A 2 2.70 4.63 22.61
C ILE A 2 3.88 5.45 23.13
N LYS A 3 5.08 4.85 23.19
CA LYS A 3 6.31 5.52 23.60
C LYS A 3 7.16 5.82 22.37
N TYR A 4 7.52 7.09 22.19
CA TYR A 4 8.44 7.51 21.14
C TYR A 4 9.90 7.42 21.64
N HIS A 5 10.80 6.90 20.81
CA HIS A 5 12.22 6.78 21.09
C HIS A 5 13.01 7.67 20.11
N GLN A 6 13.76 8.65 20.62
CA GLN A 6 14.53 9.60 19.80
C GLN A 6 15.89 9.07 19.31
N GLN A 7 16.27 7.86 19.72
CA GLN A 7 17.55 7.24 19.39
C GLN A 7 17.35 5.81 18.86
N GLY A 8 18.39 5.25 18.26
CA GLY A 8 18.40 3.85 17.82
C GLY A 8 17.95 2.94 18.96
N THR A 9 17.06 2.00 18.65
CA THR A 9 16.46 1.09 19.64
C THR A 9 16.53 -0.33 19.10
N GLU A 10 16.98 -1.26 19.93
CA GLU A 10 17.16 -2.67 19.62
C GLU A 10 16.26 -3.53 20.51
N TRP A 11 15.77 -4.65 19.98
CA TRP A 11 14.97 -5.60 20.76
C TRP A 11 15.86 -6.63 21.44
N HIS A 12 16.03 -6.52 22.75
CA HIS A 12 16.90 -7.39 23.55
C HIS A 12 16.12 -7.98 24.73
N ASN A 13 16.12 -9.31 24.86
CA ASN A 13 15.47 -10.06 25.95
C ASN A 13 13.99 -9.70 26.18
N GLY A 14 13.23 -9.52 25.10
CA GLY A 14 11.78 -9.29 25.18
C GLY A 14 11.38 -7.82 25.45
N ALA A 15 12.32 -6.88 25.39
CA ALA A 15 12.04 -5.46 25.57
C ALA A 15 12.87 -4.58 24.62
N PRO A 16 12.33 -3.41 24.21
CA PRO A 16 13.11 -2.41 23.48
C PRO A 16 14.14 -1.74 24.41
N GLN A 17 15.39 -1.73 24.00
CA GLN A 17 16.50 -1.08 24.69
C GLN A 17 17.17 -0.07 23.75
N ASN A 18 17.78 0.97 24.32
CA ASN A 18 18.51 1.93 23.50
C ASN A 18 19.74 1.24 22.91
N ALA A 19 19.97 1.44 21.62
CA ALA A 19 21.21 1.01 20.96
C ALA A 19 22.41 1.71 21.61
N ALA A 20 23.55 1.03 21.65
CA ALA A 20 24.78 1.64 22.13
C ALA A 20 25.17 2.85 21.25
N PRO A 21 25.83 3.89 21.79
CA PRO A 21 26.24 5.06 21.01
C PRO A 21 27.12 4.73 19.79
N ASP A 22 27.86 3.63 19.86
CA ASP A 22 28.77 3.09 18.84
C ASP A 22 28.19 1.90 18.06
N ALA A 23 26.89 1.62 18.22
CA ALA A 23 26.24 0.53 17.50
C ALA A 23 26.37 0.69 15.97
N ASP A 24 26.68 -0.41 15.28
CA ASP A 24 26.73 -0.42 13.83
C ASP A 24 25.32 -0.28 13.25
N LYS A 25 25.01 0.93 12.79
CA LYS A 25 23.73 1.28 12.18
C LYS A 25 23.40 0.44 10.93
N SER A 26 24.41 -0.05 10.22
CA SER A 26 24.22 -0.92 9.04
C SER A 26 23.75 -2.30 9.48
N ALA A 27 24.49 -2.92 10.41
CA ALA A 27 24.10 -4.20 11.00
C ALA A 27 22.71 -4.13 11.65
N GLY A 28 22.44 -3.07 12.42
CA GLY A 28 21.15 -2.82 13.05
C GLY A 28 20.01 -2.71 12.02
N ARG A 29 20.22 -1.97 10.92
CA ARG A 29 19.24 -1.88 9.83
C ARG A 29 18.95 -3.24 9.21
N ASN A 30 20.00 -4.00 8.89
CA ASN A 30 19.90 -5.33 8.27
C ASN A 30 19.18 -6.35 9.17
N GLY A 31 19.26 -6.16 10.48
CA GLY A 31 18.54 -6.98 11.46
C GLY A 31 17.04 -6.70 11.56
N THR A 32 16.53 -5.60 10.98
CA THR A 32 15.11 -5.27 11.05
C THR A 32 14.28 -6.10 10.06
N ILE A 33 13.09 -6.53 10.47
CA ILE A 33 12.12 -7.21 9.60
C ILE A 33 11.75 -6.30 8.40
N ALA A 34 11.57 -5.00 8.64
CA ALA A 34 11.26 -4.04 7.58
C ALA A 34 12.33 -4.01 6.49
N TYR A 35 13.62 -3.94 6.86
CA TYR A 35 14.69 -3.98 5.88
C TYR A 35 14.74 -5.31 5.13
N GLN A 36 14.55 -6.43 5.83
CA GLN A 36 14.56 -7.75 5.19
C GLN A 36 13.44 -7.90 4.16
N ILE A 37 12.22 -7.47 4.48
CA ILE A 37 11.09 -7.47 3.55
C ILE A 37 11.38 -6.58 2.34
N LEU A 38 11.80 -5.33 2.58
CA LEU A 38 12.10 -4.39 1.51
C LEU A 38 13.23 -4.88 0.60
N ASN A 39 14.29 -5.45 1.17
CA ASN A 39 15.42 -5.98 0.43
C ASN A 39 15.06 -7.22 -0.39
N ALA A 40 14.14 -8.06 0.10
CA ALA A 40 13.64 -9.22 -0.65
C ALA A 40 12.82 -8.81 -1.90
N HIS A 41 12.21 -7.62 -1.91
CA HIS A 41 11.42 -7.10 -3.04
C HIS A 41 12.19 -6.05 -3.86
N ARG A 42 13.51 -5.96 -3.67
CA ARG A 42 14.35 -4.98 -4.36
C ARG A 42 14.47 -5.32 -5.84
N ALA A 43 14.17 -4.36 -6.71
CA ALA A 43 14.48 -4.43 -8.13
C ALA A 43 15.98 -4.13 -8.35
N GLN A 44 16.60 -4.77 -9.35
CA GLN A 44 18.02 -4.55 -9.65
C GLN A 44 18.20 -3.18 -10.32
N SER A 45 18.54 -2.15 -9.54
CA SER A 45 19.11 -0.89 -10.02
C SER A 45 20.38 -0.54 -9.24
N ASP A 46 21.30 0.15 -9.91
CA ASP A 46 22.58 0.62 -9.36
C ASP A 46 22.68 2.16 -9.38
N ASP A 47 21.54 2.84 -9.29
CA ASP A 47 21.43 4.31 -9.28
C ASP A 47 21.48 4.91 -7.87
N GLY A 48 21.79 4.09 -6.86
CA GLY A 48 21.76 4.50 -5.45
C GLY A 48 20.36 4.72 -4.89
N ILE A 49 19.30 4.42 -5.66
CA ILE A 49 17.90 4.50 -5.23
C ILE A 49 17.42 3.10 -4.85
N PHE A 50 16.56 3.04 -3.83
CA PHE A 50 15.97 1.77 -3.39
C PHE A 50 14.71 1.48 -4.17
N HIS A 51 14.85 0.79 -5.30
CA HIS A 51 13.72 0.38 -6.14
C HIS A 51 13.08 -0.89 -5.61
N ILE A 52 11.75 -0.89 -5.46
CA ILE A 52 10.97 -2.05 -5.00
C ILE A 52 9.94 -2.46 -6.04
N SER A 53 9.64 -3.75 -6.06
CA SER A 53 8.49 -4.31 -6.76
C SER A 53 7.35 -4.55 -5.78
N PHE A 54 6.11 -4.28 -6.22
CA PHE A 54 4.91 -4.56 -5.44
C PHE A 54 4.32 -5.90 -5.86
N ASP A 55 3.87 -6.69 -4.89
CA ASP A 55 3.19 -7.97 -5.18
C ASP A 55 1.71 -7.80 -5.49
N ALA A 56 1.10 -6.73 -4.94
CA ALA A 56 -0.30 -6.39 -5.15
C ALA A 56 -0.55 -4.90 -4.87
N LEU A 57 -1.66 -4.40 -5.40
CA LEU A 57 -2.19 -3.07 -5.16
C LEU A 57 -3.55 -3.17 -4.46
N VAL A 58 -3.85 -2.16 -3.64
CA VAL A 58 -5.16 -2.00 -3.04
C VAL A 58 -5.49 -0.51 -2.93
N SER A 59 -6.73 -0.14 -3.23
CA SER A 59 -7.21 1.23 -3.09
C SER A 59 -8.72 1.25 -2.87
N HIS A 60 -9.21 2.40 -2.39
CA HIS A 60 -10.61 2.57 -2.02
C HIS A 60 -11.34 3.52 -2.96
N ASP A 61 -12.66 3.53 -2.85
CA ASP A 61 -13.63 4.30 -3.64
C ASP A 61 -13.37 5.80 -3.76
N ILE A 62 -12.63 6.41 -2.86
CA ILE A 62 -12.25 7.83 -2.98
C ILE A 62 -11.07 8.03 -3.95
N THR A 63 -10.18 7.04 -4.11
CA THR A 63 -8.89 7.23 -4.78
C THR A 63 -8.74 6.42 -6.06
N TYR A 64 -9.39 5.25 -6.18
CA TYR A 64 -9.16 4.38 -7.33
C TYR A 64 -9.57 5.02 -8.66
N VAL A 65 -10.55 5.93 -8.65
CA VAL A 65 -11.01 6.61 -9.88
C VAL A 65 -9.87 7.41 -10.49
N GLY A 66 -9.23 8.27 -9.69
CA GLY A 66 -8.08 9.04 -10.13
C GLY A 66 -6.90 8.17 -10.56
N ILE A 67 -6.58 7.15 -9.75
CA ILE A 67 -5.47 6.21 -10.05
C ILE A 67 -5.69 5.54 -11.41
N ILE A 68 -6.90 5.02 -11.67
CA ILE A 68 -7.21 4.29 -12.90
C ILE A 68 -7.29 5.24 -14.09
N GLN A 69 -7.82 6.46 -13.91
CA GLN A 69 -7.82 7.47 -14.97
C GLN A 69 -6.38 7.85 -15.39
N THR A 70 -5.48 8.06 -14.43
CA THR A 70 -4.07 8.30 -14.70
C THR A 70 -3.44 7.10 -15.42
N ALA A 71 -3.62 5.89 -14.90
CA ALA A 71 -3.07 4.69 -15.52
C ALA A 71 -3.60 4.48 -16.95
N ARG A 72 -4.90 4.70 -17.18
CA ARG A 72 -5.52 4.65 -18.51
C ARG A 72 -4.92 5.70 -19.44
N ALA A 73 -4.72 6.93 -18.97
CA ALA A 73 -4.06 7.99 -19.75
C ALA A 73 -2.60 7.63 -20.09
N SER A 74 -1.95 6.84 -19.23
CA SER A 74 -0.61 6.28 -19.46
C SER A 74 -0.59 5.00 -20.32
N GLY A 75 -1.73 4.57 -20.88
CA GLY A 75 -1.78 3.44 -21.82
C GLY A 75 -2.08 2.08 -21.19
N LEU A 76 -2.64 2.04 -19.97
CA LEU A 76 -3.05 0.79 -19.32
C LEU A 76 -3.99 -0.06 -20.21
N THR A 77 -3.60 -1.31 -20.46
CA THR A 77 -4.42 -2.34 -21.15
C THR A 77 -4.93 -3.42 -20.19
N GLU A 78 -4.17 -3.74 -19.16
CA GLU A 78 -4.50 -4.64 -18.05
C GLU A 78 -3.68 -4.26 -16.81
N PHE A 79 -4.16 -4.58 -15.60
CA PHE A 79 -3.37 -4.33 -14.39
C PHE A 79 -2.17 -5.29 -14.33
N PRO A 80 -0.94 -4.79 -14.10
CA PRO A 80 0.27 -5.61 -14.19
C PRO A 80 0.45 -6.56 -13.00
N ILE A 81 -0.26 -6.32 -11.90
CA ILE A 81 -0.26 -7.11 -10.66
C ILE A 81 -1.68 -7.12 -10.08
N PRO A 82 -2.01 -8.07 -9.18
CA PRO A 82 -3.32 -8.10 -8.52
C PRO A 82 -3.68 -6.73 -7.92
N TYR A 83 -4.86 -6.22 -8.26
CA TYR A 83 -5.34 -4.94 -7.76
C TYR A 83 -6.76 -5.07 -7.20
N ALA A 84 -6.91 -4.84 -5.90
CA ALA A 84 -8.19 -4.83 -5.20
C ALA A 84 -8.75 -3.41 -5.05
N MET A 85 -9.97 -3.21 -5.52
CA MET A 85 -10.72 -1.96 -5.43
C MET A 85 -11.85 -2.14 -4.42
N THR A 86 -11.75 -1.46 -3.27
CA THR A 86 -12.70 -1.60 -2.16
C THR A 86 -13.68 -0.43 -2.09
N ASN A 87 -14.96 -0.73 -1.93
CA ASN A 87 -16.01 0.27 -1.75
C ASN A 87 -16.35 0.35 -0.26
N CYS A 88 -15.66 1.20 0.50
CA CYS A 88 -15.76 1.20 1.96
C CYS A 88 -15.91 2.59 2.58
N HIS A 89 -15.47 3.65 1.91
CA HIS A 89 -15.54 5.00 2.48
C HIS A 89 -16.84 5.73 2.06
N ASN A 90 -17.35 5.44 0.87
CA ASN A 90 -18.56 6.06 0.32
C ASN A 90 -19.78 5.12 0.35
N SER A 91 -19.82 4.18 1.30
CA SER A 91 -20.89 3.17 1.43
C SER A 91 -22.04 3.56 2.37
N LEU A 92 -21.83 4.52 3.27
CA LEU A 92 -22.88 5.08 4.14
C LEU A 92 -23.32 6.43 3.57
N CYS A 93 -24.61 6.63 3.34
CA CYS A 93 -25.22 7.80 2.69
C CYS A 93 -25.12 9.12 3.50
N ALA A 94 -23.97 9.43 4.11
CA ALA A 94 -23.78 10.66 4.85
C ALA A 94 -23.54 11.87 3.93
N VAL A 95 -22.79 11.68 2.84
CA VAL A 95 -22.54 12.68 1.79
C VAL A 95 -22.28 11.90 0.49
N GLY A 96 -23.12 12.04 -0.54
CA GLY A 96 -22.73 11.60 -1.89
C GLY A 96 -23.68 10.75 -2.74
N GLY A 97 -24.88 10.35 -2.27
CA GLY A 97 -25.98 9.83 -3.11
C GLY A 97 -25.57 9.04 -4.38
N THR A 98 -25.99 9.52 -5.56
CA THR A 98 -25.69 8.92 -6.88
C THR A 98 -24.21 9.00 -7.31
N ILE A 99 -23.45 9.96 -6.79
CA ILE A 99 -22.01 10.12 -7.11
C ILE A 99 -21.21 8.93 -6.59
N ASN A 100 -21.56 8.45 -5.39
CA ASN A 100 -20.91 7.29 -4.79
C ASN A 100 -21.18 6.01 -5.60
N GLU A 101 -22.38 5.88 -6.15
CA GLU A 101 -22.74 4.74 -7.01
C GLU A 101 -22.03 4.80 -8.36
N ASP A 102 -21.83 6.00 -8.93
CA ASP A 102 -21.05 6.19 -10.16
C ASP A 102 -19.59 5.75 -9.97
N ASP A 103 -18.96 6.09 -8.85
CA ASP A 103 -17.61 5.62 -8.52
C ASP A 103 -17.57 4.10 -8.41
N HIS A 104 -18.55 3.47 -7.76
CA HIS A 104 -18.65 2.01 -7.61
C HIS A 104 -18.83 1.32 -8.96
N VAL A 105 -19.70 1.84 -9.82
CA VAL A 105 -19.90 1.37 -11.20
C VAL A 105 -18.63 1.55 -12.04
N PHE A 106 -17.91 2.65 -11.86
CA PHE A 106 -16.61 2.88 -12.49
C PHE A 106 -15.61 1.80 -12.07
N GLY A 107 -15.48 1.54 -10.77
CA GLY A 107 -14.61 0.51 -10.22
C GLY A 107 -14.93 -0.89 -10.74
N LEU A 108 -16.22 -1.26 -10.78
CA LEU A 108 -16.68 -2.52 -11.34
C LEU A 108 -16.35 -2.65 -12.83
N SER A 109 -16.55 -1.56 -13.58
CA SER A 109 -16.25 -1.52 -15.02
C SER A 109 -14.75 -1.63 -15.29
N ALA A 110 -13.92 -0.99 -14.47
CA ALA A 110 -12.47 -1.11 -14.54
C ALA A 110 -12.01 -2.53 -14.23
N ALA A 111 -12.53 -3.17 -13.18
CA ALA A 111 -12.23 -4.56 -12.85
C ALA A 111 -12.56 -5.52 -14.00
N LYS A 112 -13.70 -5.33 -14.66
CA LYS A 112 -14.11 -6.12 -15.83
C LYS A 112 -13.22 -5.87 -17.05
N LYS A 113 -12.75 -4.64 -17.25
CA LYS A 113 -11.99 -4.23 -18.44
C LYS A 113 -10.50 -4.55 -18.34
N TYR A 114 -9.88 -4.22 -17.22
CA TYR A 114 -8.43 -4.28 -17.01
C TYR A 114 -8.00 -5.51 -16.17
N GLY A 115 -8.96 -6.33 -15.76
CA GLY A 115 -8.76 -7.33 -14.69
C GLY A 115 -8.84 -6.69 -13.31
N GLY A 116 -8.67 -7.48 -12.26
CA GLY A 116 -8.65 -7.01 -10.86
C GLY A 116 -9.77 -7.57 -9.99
N ILE A 117 -9.78 -7.16 -8.73
CA ILE A 117 -10.67 -7.66 -7.69
C ILE A 117 -11.59 -6.50 -7.28
N TYR A 118 -12.89 -6.64 -7.56
CA TYR A 118 -13.90 -5.69 -7.12
C TYR A 118 -14.49 -6.16 -5.79
N VAL A 119 -14.35 -5.37 -4.74
CA VAL A 119 -14.94 -5.67 -3.43
C VAL A 119 -16.20 -4.82 -3.23
N PRO A 120 -17.40 -5.41 -3.22
CA PRO A 120 -18.65 -4.65 -3.15
C PRO A 120 -18.78 -3.78 -1.89
N ALA A 121 -19.66 -2.79 -1.98
CA ALA A 121 -19.99 -1.92 -0.85
C ALA A 121 -20.42 -2.73 0.38
N ASN A 122 -20.04 -2.24 1.56
CA ASN A 122 -20.37 -2.85 2.87
C ASN A 122 -19.81 -4.26 3.13
N GLN A 123 -18.86 -4.75 2.32
CA GLN A 123 -18.27 -6.08 2.52
C GLN A 123 -16.98 -6.07 3.34
N SER A 124 -16.14 -5.04 3.21
CA SER A 124 -14.88 -4.94 3.94
C SER A 124 -14.41 -3.50 4.08
N VAL A 125 -13.55 -3.25 5.06
CA VAL A 125 -12.71 -2.04 5.12
C VAL A 125 -11.34 -2.41 4.53
N ILE A 126 -10.70 -1.47 3.83
CA ILE A 126 -9.32 -1.62 3.31
C ILE A 126 -8.29 -1.60 4.42
#